data_AF-A0A351MU72-F1
#
_entry.id   AF-A0A351MU72-F1
#
_cell.length_a   1.000
_cell.length_b   1.000
_cell.length_c   1.000
_cell.angle_alpha   90.00
_cell.angle_beta   90.00
_cell.angle_gamma   90.00
#
_symmetry.space_group_name_H-M   'P 1'
#
loop_
_entity.id
_entity.type
_entity.pdbx_description
1 polymer ?
#
loop_
_entity_poly.entity_id
_entity_poly.type
_entity_poly.pdbx_seq_one_letter_code
_entity_poly.pdbx_strand_id
1 'polypeptide(L)'
;MSGDDWLEFTQKALRDAGVKAGPGVAEALLEKVSGSTRVLLGESEKLGVYAGTEGKITVQDVQRLVPNYGEGEAFEVVDAVLAADLEWTLDALDRFEFNSSSPRPLLGGLHSRLRLLIQMRALADAGALKLSSTGVSEREITTAGARYGSLYGSGGKSSLNPFTQNAWYLGTKVAPAAANFTLRELIDLQLDLAKVYGSGDEFATFRAACVRVLANRSRR
;
A
#
# COMPACT_ATOMS: atom_id res chain seq x y z
N MET A 1 15.57 -1.01 -16.20
CA MET A 1 14.32 -0.75 -16.93
C MET A 1 13.62 0.41 -16.25
N SER A 2 13.24 1.42 -17.02
CA SER A 2 12.39 2.54 -16.58
C SER A 2 10.99 2.04 -16.19
N GLY A 3 10.19 2.85 -15.50
CA GLY A 3 8.81 2.51 -15.13
C GLY A 3 7.92 2.26 -16.36
N ASP A 4 8.14 3.01 -17.45
CA ASP A 4 7.42 2.82 -18.71
C ASP A 4 7.82 1.51 -19.42
N ASP A 5 9.11 1.14 -19.38
CA ASP A 5 9.62 -0.12 -19.96
C ASP A 5 8.96 -1.35 -19.29
N TRP A 6 8.71 -1.27 -17.98
CA TRP A 6 8.08 -2.35 -17.21
C TRP A 6 6.59 -2.50 -17.53
N LEU A 7 5.89 -1.38 -17.73
CA LEU A 7 4.48 -1.42 -18.11
C LEU A 7 4.32 -2.02 -19.51
N GLU A 8 5.16 -1.60 -20.46
CA GLU A 8 5.15 -2.14 -21.82
C GLU A 8 5.47 -3.65 -21.84
N PHE A 9 6.48 -4.07 -21.08
CA PHE A 9 6.83 -5.48 -20.92
C PHE A 9 5.67 -6.30 -20.32
N THR A 10 4.99 -5.77 -19.31
CA THR A 10 3.84 -6.42 -18.66
C THR A 10 2.65 -6.57 -19.61
N GLN A 11 2.34 -5.52 -20.37
CA GLN A 11 1.30 -5.59 -21.38
C GLN A 11 1.63 -6.60 -22.48
N LYS A 12 2.91 -6.73 -22.86
CA LYS A 12 3.36 -7.75 -23.81
C LYS A 12 3.17 -9.16 -23.25
N ALA A 13 3.61 -9.42 -22.01
CA ALA A 13 3.45 -10.72 -21.37
C ALA A 13 1.97 -11.17 -21.30
N LEU A 14 1.06 -10.26 -20.95
CA LEU A 14 -0.38 -10.53 -20.93
C LEU A 14 -0.94 -10.87 -22.33
N ARG A 15 -0.50 -10.15 -23.37
CA ARG A 15 -0.91 -10.43 -24.75
C ARG A 15 -0.39 -11.79 -25.24
N ASP A 16 0.86 -12.11 -24.94
CA ASP A 16 1.47 -13.39 -25.33
C ASP A 16 0.78 -14.57 -24.63
N ALA A 17 0.26 -14.36 -23.42
CA ALA A 17 -0.57 -15.32 -22.69
C ALA A 17 -2.04 -15.36 -23.15
N GLY A 18 -2.43 -14.59 -24.18
CA GLY A 18 -3.79 -14.57 -24.73
C GLY A 18 -4.80 -13.77 -23.89
N VAL A 19 -4.35 -12.98 -22.92
CA VAL A 19 -5.23 -12.22 -22.02
C VAL A 19 -5.77 -10.96 -22.69
N LYS A 20 -7.10 -10.83 -22.75
CA LYS A 20 -7.77 -9.55 -23.05
C LYS A 20 -7.84 -8.69 -21.78
N ALA A 21 -6.80 -7.90 -21.55
CA ALA A 21 -6.67 -7.06 -20.35
C ALA A 21 -7.59 -5.81 -20.41
N GLY A 22 -8.37 -5.57 -19.35
CA GLY A 22 -9.06 -4.30 -19.14
C GLY A 22 -8.12 -3.16 -18.69
N PRO A 23 -8.63 -1.91 -18.63
CA PRO A 23 -7.84 -0.77 -18.15
C PRO A 23 -7.31 -1.02 -16.73
N GLY A 24 -6.04 -0.70 -16.48
CA GLY A 24 -5.41 -0.82 -15.15
C GLY A 24 -4.93 -2.23 -14.78
N VAL A 25 -5.18 -3.25 -15.61
CA VAL A 25 -4.80 -4.65 -15.32
C VAL A 25 -3.30 -4.84 -15.32
N ALA A 26 -2.60 -4.23 -16.27
CA ALA A 26 -1.14 -4.34 -16.36
C ALA A 26 -0.46 -3.66 -15.16
N GLU A 27 -0.97 -2.50 -14.76
CA GLU A 27 -0.52 -1.76 -13.58
C GLU A 27 -0.78 -2.56 -12.30
N ALA A 28 -1.98 -3.12 -12.15
CA ALA A 28 -2.33 -3.94 -11.01
C ALA A 28 -1.47 -5.21 -10.93
N LEU A 29 -1.19 -5.86 -12.06
CA LEU A 29 -0.32 -7.04 -12.08
C LEU A 29 1.12 -6.65 -11.75
N LEU A 30 1.63 -5.56 -12.31
CA LEU A 30 2.98 -5.07 -12.04
C LEU A 30 3.19 -4.73 -10.55
N GLU A 31 2.18 -4.15 -9.91
CA GLU A 31 2.15 -3.90 -8.46
C GLU A 31 2.24 -5.20 -7.65
N LYS A 32 1.58 -6.28 -8.11
CA LYS A 32 1.55 -7.58 -7.40
C LYS A 32 2.85 -8.37 -7.50
N VAL A 33 3.65 -8.19 -8.55
CA VAL A 33 4.80 -9.07 -8.85
C VAL A 33 6.16 -8.51 -8.43
N SER A 34 6.18 -7.30 -7.87
CA SER A 34 7.34 -6.60 -7.30
C SER A 34 8.61 -6.68 -8.17
N GLY A 35 8.45 -6.49 -9.48
CA GLY A 35 9.56 -6.45 -10.45
C GLY A 35 10.17 -7.80 -10.83
N SER A 36 9.58 -8.94 -10.44
CA SER A 36 10.04 -10.26 -10.87
C SER A 36 9.48 -10.66 -12.23
N THR A 37 10.32 -10.61 -13.27
CA THR A 37 9.99 -11.05 -14.64
C THR A 37 9.46 -12.49 -14.67
N ARG A 38 10.06 -13.38 -13.88
CA ARG A 38 9.66 -14.81 -13.84
C ARG A 38 8.25 -14.98 -13.29
N VAL A 39 7.93 -14.29 -12.19
CA VAL A 39 6.60 -14.33 -11.58
C VAL A 39 5.58 -13.69 -12.51
N LEU A 40 5.93 -12.55 -13.11
CA LEU A 40 5.07 -11.85 -14.07
C LEU A 40 4.62 -12.75 -15.21
N LEU A 41 5.56 -13.51 -15.80
CA LEU A 41 5.26 -14.44 -16.89
C LEU A 41 4.32 -15.56 -16.42
N GLY A 42 4.63 -16.23 -15.31
CA GLY A 42 3.78 -17.31 -14.80
C GLY A 42 2.38 -16.86 -14.39
N GLU A 43 2.25 -15.68 -13.79
CA GLU A 43 0.95 -15.10 -13.44
C GLU A 43 0.16 -14.64 -14.67
N SER A 44 0.84 -14.14 -15.71
CA SER A 44 0.22 -13.81 -17.00
C SER A 44 -0.36 -15.07 -17.66
N GLU A 45 0.39 -16.16 -17.69
CA GLU A 45 -0.07 -17.47 -18.19
C GLU A 45 -1.28 -17.99 -17.40
N LYS A 46 -1.22 -17.93 -16.06
CA LYS A 46 -2.32 -18.34 -15.19
C LYS A 46 -3.59 -17.54 -15.45
N LEU A 47 -3.47 -16.22 -15.60
CA LEU A 47 -4.59 -15.34 -15.94
C LEU A 47 -5.16 -15.67 -17.33
N GLY A 48 -4.31 -16.02 -18.30
CA GLY A 48 -4.72 -16.49 -19.63
C GLY A 48 -5.54 -17.78 -19.56
N VAL A 49 -5.08 -18.76 -18.78
CA VAL A 49 -5.80 -20.02 -18.55
C VAL A 49 -7.14 -19.77 -17.86
N TYR A 50 -7.19 -18.89 -16.86
CA TYR A 50 -8.43 -18.53 -16.17
C TYR A 50 -9.43 -17.81 -17.08
N ALA A 51 -8.96 -16.91 -17.95
CA ALA A 51 -9.80 -16.18 -18.89
C ALA A 51 -10.43 -17.08 -19.96
N GLY A 52 -9.74 -18.15 -20.37
CA GLY A 52 -10.16 -18.98 -21.50
C GLY A 52 -10.22 -18.18 -22.81
N THR A 53 -10.98 -18.67 -23.80
CA THR A 53 -10.99 -18.10 -25.17
C THR A 53 -11.72 -16.76 -25.30
N GLU A 54 -12.61 -16.43 -24.36
CA GLU A 54 -13.45 -15.22 -24.46
C GLU A 54 -13.42 -14.31 -23.22
N GLY A 55 -12.75 -14.72 -22.13
CA GLY A 55 -12.71 -13.94 -20.90
C GLY A 55 -11.88 -12.67 -21.03
N LYS A 56 -12.44 -11.56 -20.56
CA LYS A 56 -11.69 -10.33 -20.29
C LYS A 56 -11.23 -10.35 -18.84
N ILE A 57 -9.95 -10.11 -18.60
CA ILE A 57 -9.42 -9.97 -17.24
C ILE A 57 -9.64 -8.53 -16.78
N THR A 58 -10.15 -8.37 -15.57
CA THR A 58 -10.32 -7.08 -14.89
C THR A 58 -9.29 -6.92 -13.76
N VAL A 59 -9.14 -5.70 -13.26
CA VAL A 59 -8.30 -5.43 -12.08
C VAL A 59 -8.75 -6.25 -10.87
N GLN A 60 -10.05 -6.48 -10.73
CA GLN A 60 -10.60 -7.26 -9.62
C GLN A 60 -10.19 -8.75 -9.71
N ASP A 61 -10.10 -9.30 -10.93
CA ASP A 61 -9.62 -10.67 -11.13
C ASP A 61 -8.15 -10.79 -10.73
N VAL A 62 -7.32 -9.82 -11.12
CA VAL A 62 -5.90 -9.76 -10.70
C VAL A 62 -5.80 -9.70 -9.18
N GLN A 63 -6.57 -8.82 -8.53
CA GLN A 63 -6.57 -8.69 -7.07
C GLN A 63 -6.99 -9.98 -6.35
N ARG A 64 -7.88 -10.77 -6.97
CA ARG A 64 -8.39 -12.03 -6.40
C ARG A 64 -7.48 -13.22 -6.65
N LEU A 65 -6.86 -13.31 -7.83
CA LEU A 65 -6.16 -14.51 -8.30
C LEU A 65 -4.64 -14.44 -8.18
N VAL A 66 -4.07 -13.23 -8.16
CA VAL A 66 -2.64 -13.00 -8.11
C VAL A 66 -2.25 -12.63 -6.68
N PRO A 67 -1.49 -13.49 -5.97
CA PRO A 67 -0.97 -13.13 -4.67
C PRO A 67 0.10 -12.04 -4.80
N ASN A 68 0.38 -11.35 -3.69
CA ASN A 68 1.45 -10.36 -3.65
C ASN A 68 2.81 -11.09 -3.57
N TYR A 69 3.58 -11.09 -4.64
CA TYR A 69 4.90 -11.73 -4.73
C TYR A 69 6.01 -10.76 -4.40
N GLY A 70 7.11 -11.23 -3.79
CA GLY A 70 8.24 -10.38 -3.39
C GLY A 70 7.95 -9.45 -2.21
N GLU A 71 6.67 -9.28 -1.87
CA GLU A 71 6.21 -8.46 -0.77
C GLU A 71 5.34 -9.23 0.22
N GLY A 72 5.10 -10.55 0.10
CA GLY A 72 4.21 -11.26 1.04
C GLY A 72 4.55 -11.05 2.52
N GLU A 73 5.83 -11.15 2.87
CA GLU A 73 6.34 -10.87 4.23
C GLU A 73 6.52 -9.38 4.50
N ALA A 74 6.83 -8.58 3.46
CA ALA A 74 6.93 -7.13 3.58
C ALA A 74 5.58 -6.45 3.88
N PHE A 75 4.54 -6.89 3.19
CA PHE A 75 3.15 -6.53 3.38
C PHE A 75 2.68 -6.95 4.75
N GLU A 76 3.08 -8.14 5.23
CA GLU A 76 2.74 -8.56 6.59
C GLU A 76 3.28 -7.57 7.62
N VAL A 77 4.56 -7.18 7.54
CA VAL A 77 5.13 -6.16 8.43
C VAL A 77 4.39 -4.82 8.32
N VAL A 78 4.12 -4.36 7.09
CA VAL A 78 3.40 -3.10 6.86
C VAL A 78 1.99 -3.16 7.46
N ASP A 79 1.24 -4.23 7.20
CA ASP A 79 -0.13 -4.37 7.70
C ASP A 79 -0.14 -4.49 9.23
N ALA A 80 0.82 -5.19 9.83
CA ALA A 80 0.97 -5.28 11.29
C ALA A 80 1.22 -3.92 11.93
N VAL A 81 2.17 -3.14 11.37
CA VAL A 81 2.47 -1.78 11.84
C VAL A 81 1.22 -0.93 11.76
N LEU A 82 0.48 -0.97 10.65
CA LEU A 82 -0.70 -0.13 10.42
C LEU A 82 -1.96 -0.61 11.15
N ALA A 83 -2.01 -1.88 11.56
CA ALA A 83 -3.01 -2.38 12.50
C ALA A 83 -2.77 -1.87 13.94
N ALA A 84 -1.63 -1.22 14.18
CA ALA A 84 -1.17 -0.81 15.50
C ALA A 84 -1.00 -1.98 16.48
N ASP A 85 -0.66 -3.16 15.96
CA ASP A 85 -0.46 -4.39 16.72
C ASP A 85 1.03 -4.63 16.92
N LEU A 86 1.53 -4.35 18.14
CA LEU A 86 2.96 -4.47 18.45
C LEU A 86 3.44 -5.93 18.41
N GLU A 87 2.65 -6.86 18.93
CA GLU A 87 3.04 -8.27 19.00
C GLU A 87 3.16 -8.84 17.58
N TRP A 88 2.13 -8.64 16.77
CA TRP A 88 2.16 -9.05 15.37
C TRP A 88 3.28 -8.35 14.58
N THR A 89 3.53 -7.07 14.85
CA THR A 89 4.62 -6.31 14.18
C THR A 89 5.99 -6.92 14.46
N LEU A 90 6.29 -7.26 15.73
CA LEU A 90 7.59 -7.83 16.10
C LEU A 90 7.77 -9.23 15.51
N ASP A 91 6.72 -10.06 15.57
CA ASP A 91 6.71 -11.39 14.99
C ASP A 91 6.92 -11.38 13.46
N ALA A 92 6.22 -10.48 12.76
CA ALA A 92 6.37 -10.31 11.32
C ALA A 92 7.77 -9.78 10.96
N LEU A 93 8.32 -8.89 11.78
CA LEU A 93 9.69 -8.38 11.59
C LEU A 93 10.74 -9.46 11.77
N ASP A 94 10.60 -10.34 12.75
CA ASP A 94 11.53 -11.46 12.97
C ASP A 94 11.54 -12.40 11.76
N ARG A 95 10.36 -12.73 11.22
CA ARG A 95 10.24 -13.53 9.98
C ARG A 95 10.91 -12.83 8.80
N PHE A 96 10.61 -11.54 8.60
CA PHE A 96 11.12 -10.78 7.46
C PHE A 96 12.64 -10.59 7.54
N GLU A 97 13.18 -10.25 8.71
CA GLU A 97 14.62 -10.07 8.95
C GLU A 97 15.39 -11.38 8.73
N PHE A 98 14.81 -12.52 9.10
CA PHE A 98 15.42 -13.83 8.83
C PHE A 98 15.53 -14.12 7.31
N ASN A 99 14.56 -13.67 6.51
CA ASN A 99 14.49 -13.95 5.08
C ASN A 99 15.05 -12.84 4.18
N SER A 100 15.37 -11.67 4.74
CA SER A 100 15.74 -10.47 3.98
C SER A 100 17.02 -9.83 4.50
N SER A 101 17.91 -9.42 3.60
CA SER A 101 19.16 -8.76 3.98
C SER A 101 19.03 -7.26 4.24
N SER A 102 17.85 -6.66 4.06
CA SER A 102 17.61 -5.23 4.28
C SER A 102 16.10 -4.93 4.48
N PRO A 103 15.75 -3.96 5.35
CA PRO A 103 14.38 -3.49 5.51
C PRO A 103 13.93 -2.52 4.41
N ARG A 104 14.82 -2.10 3.50
CA ARG A 104 14.51 -1.09 2.47
C ARG A 104 13.27 -1.39 1.62
N PRO A 105 12.98 -2.65 1.21
CA PRO A 105 11.73 -2.97 0.52
C PRO A 105 10.48 -2.61 1.34
N LEU A 106 10.53 -2.74 2.67
CA LEU A 106 9.44 -2.35 3.58
C LEU A 106 9.17 -0.84 3.53
N LEU A 107 10.24 -0.05 3.52
CA LEU A 107 10.16 1.41 3.69
C LEU A 107 9.37 2.08 2.57
N GLY A 108 9.51 1.62 1.32
CA GLY A 108 8.78 2.19 0.18
C GLY A 108 7.27 2.02 0.28
N GLY A 109 6.83 0.79 0.61
CA GLY A 109 5.42 0.47 0.83
C GLY A 109 4.85 1.19 2.06
N LEU A 110 5.61 1.18 3.17
CA LEU A 110 5.20 1.82 4.40
C LEU A 110 5.09 3.34 4.24
N HIS A 111 6.04 4.01 3.61
CA HIS A 111 5.98 5.45 3.33
C HIS A 111 4.76 5.82 2.48
N SER A 112 4.48 5.04 1.43
CA SER A 112 3.36 5.29 0.54
C SER A 112 2.03 5.19 1.28
N ARG A 113 1.88 4.21 2.16
CA ARG A 113 0.65 4.01 2.93
C ARG A 113 0.53 4.96 4.12
N LEU A 114 1.63 5.21 4.83
CA LEU A 114 1.70 6.16 5.95
C LEU A 114 1.29 7.57 5.53
N ARG A 115 1.71 8.02 4.34
CA ARG A 115 1.26 9.28 3.76
C ARG A 115 -0.26 9.37 3.69
N LEU A 116 -0.93 8.35 3.16
CA LEU A 116 -2.39 8.34 3.06
C LEU A 116 -3.05 8.33 4.45
N LEU A 117 -2.51 7.61 5.42
CA LEU A 117 -3.01 7.61 6.80
C LEU A 117 -2.92 9.00 7.43
N ILE A 118 -1.78 9.68 7.28
CA ILE A 118 -1.56 11.05 7.79
C ILE A 118 -2.60 12.00 7.19
N GLN A 119 -2.81 11.94 5.88
CA GLN A 119 -3.78 12.78 5.18
C GLN A 119 -5.21 12.51 5.64
N MET A 120 -5.61 11.24 5.77
CA MET A 120 -6.94 10.86 6.26
C MET A 120 -7.16 11.26 7.72
N ARG A 121 -6.15 11.09 8.59
CA ARG A 121 -6.19 11.52 9.99
C ARG A 121 -6.29 13.04 10.11
N ALA A 122 -5.52 13.79 9.32
CA ALA A 122 -5.58 15.26 9.31
C ALA A 122 -6.94 15.77 8.84
N LEU A 123 -7.52 15.17 7.78
CA LEU A 123 -8.87 15.47 7.33
C LEU A 123 -9.92 15.19 8.42
N ALA A 124 -9.76 14.09 9.15
CA ALA A 124 -10.64 13.75 10.26
C ALA A 124 -10.54 14.73 11.43
N ASP A 125 -9.31 15.12 11.81
CA ASP A 125 -9.06 16.11 12.86
C ASP A 125 -9.62 17.49 12.51
N ALA A 126 -9.64 17.83 11.21
CA ALA A 126 -10.27 19.04 10.70
C ALA A 126 -11.81 18.95 10.59
N GLY A 127 -12.42 17.82 10.95
CA GLY A 127 -13.86 17.57 10.87
C GLY A 127 -14.39 17.36 9.45
N ALA A 128 -13.53 17.05 8.48
CA ALA A 128 -13.92 16.83 7.09
C ALA A 128 -14.60 15.47 6.84
N LEU A 129 -14.26 14.47 7.66
CA LEU A 129 -14.76 13.11 7.59
C LEU A 129 -14.69 12.45 8.98
N LYS A 130 -15.45 11.37 9.20
CA LYS A 130 -15.42 10.63 10.46
C LYS A 130 -14.74 9.28 10.28
N LEU A 131 -13.55 9.11 10.87
CA LEU A 131 -12.88 7.81 10.88
C LEU A 131 -13.62 6.84 11.79
N SER A 132 -13.82 5.61 11.30
CA SER A 132 -14.46 4.53 12.04
C SER A 132 -13.84 3.19 11.65
N SER A 133 -14.01 2.17 12.50
CA SER A 133 -13.60 0.79 12.20
C SER A 133 -14.31 0.21 10.98
N THR A 134 -15.53 0.70 10.67
CA THR A 134 -16.29 0.32 9.47
C THR A 134 -15.89 1.09 8.21
N GLY A 135 -14.97 2.05 8.33
CA GLY A 135 -14.50 2.86 7.21
C GLY A 135 -15.17 4.22 7.09
N VAL A 136 -15.02 4.83 5.92
CA VAL A 136 -15.60 6.13 5.53
C VAL A 136 -16.39 5.94 4.24
N SER A 137 -17.56 6.55 4.14
CA SER A 137 -18.39 6.42 2.95
C SER A 137 -17.81 7.18 1.75
N GLU A 138 -18.09 6.70 0.53
CA GLU A 138 -17.70 7.41 -0.69
C GLU A 138 -18.22 8.84 -0.72
N ARG A 139 -19.46 9.06 -0.26
CA ARG A 139 -20.08 10.39 -0.17
C ARG A 139 -19.28 11.35 0.73
N GLU A 140 -18.80 10.89 1.87
CA GLU A 140 -17.95 11.71 2.75
C GLU A 140 -16.62 12.05 2.09
N ILE A 141 -15.98 11.08 1.41
CA ILE A 141 -14.72 11.30 0.68
C ILE A 141 -14.93 12.34 -0.44
N THR A 142 -16.01 12.22 -1.22
CA THR A 142 -16.36 13.19 -2.26
C THR A 142 -16.60 14.59 -1.67
N THR A 143 -17.32 14.66 -0.56
CA THR A 143 -17.62 15.95 0.12
C THR A 143 -16.35 16.60 0.65
N ALA A 144 -15.46 15.82 1.29
CA ALA A 144 -14.16 16.29 1.74
C ALA A 144 -13.27 16.72 0.57
N GLY A 145 -13.30 15.99 -0.54
CA GLY A 145 -12.57 16.32 -1.77
C GLY A 145 -13.03 17.63 -2.40
N ALA A 146 -14.33 17.90 -2.43
CA ALA A 146 -14.87 19.17 -2.92
C ALA A 146 -14.39 20.38 -2.07
N ARG A 147 -14.19 20.18 -0.77
CA ARG A 147 -13.80 21.24 0.17
C ARG A 147 -12.29 21.43 0.31
N TYR A 148 -11.53 20.34 0.35
CA TYR A 148 -10.10 20.33 0.67
C TYR A 148 -9.21 19.91 -0.50
N GLY A 149 -9.77 19.43 -1.61
CA GLY A 149 -9.02 18.86 -2.72
C GLY A 149 -7.95 19.78 -3.31
N SER A 150 -8.23 21.09 -3.36
CA SER A 150 -7.28 22.10 -3.85
C SER A 150 -5.99 22.21 -3.01
N LEU A 151 -6.03 21.83 -1.72
CA LEU A 151 -4.85 21.83 -0.84
C LEU A 151 -3.86 20.70 -1.16
N TYR A 152 -4.33 19.66 -1.85
CA TYR A 152 -3.53 18.49 -2.22
C TYR A 152 -3.04 18.55 -3.67
N GLY A 153 -3.13 19.73 -4.29
CA GLY A 153 -2.76 19.99 -5.68
C GLY A 153 -3.94 19.92 -6.64
N SER A 154 -3.87 20.71 -7.71
CA SER A 154 -4.86 20.76 -8.78
C SER A 154 -4.35 20.03 -10.02
N GLY A 155 -5.06 19.01 -10.49
CA GLY A 155 -4.69 18.24 -11.68
C GLY A 155 -4.98 16.75 -11.55
N GLY A 156 -4.60 15.97 -12.59
CA GLY A 156 -4.89 14.55 -12.75
C GLY A 156 -4.36 13.63 -11.64
N LYS A 157 -4.40 12.31 -11.88
CA LYS A 157 -4.07 11.28 -10.88
C LYS A 157 -2.69 11.54 -10.26
N SER A 158 -2.64 11.69 -8.93
CA SER A 158 -1.41 11.96 -8.18
C SER A 158 -1.38 11.15 -6.89
N SER A 159 -0.28 10.45 -6.63
CA SER A 159 -0.08 9.66 -5.39
C SER A 159 -0.01 10.51 -4.11
N LEU A 160 0.12 11.83 -4.26
CA LEU A 160 0.12 12.80 -3.17
C LEU A 160 -1.28 13.36 -2.88
N ASN A 161 -2.23 13.21 -3.80
CA ASN A 161 -3.60 13.66 -3.63
C ASN A 161 -4.51 12.47 -3.27
N PRO A 162 -5.00 12.38 -2.02
CA PRO A 162 -5.84 11.27 -1.60
C PRO A 162 -7.13 11.21 -2.44
N PHE A 163 -7.70 12.34 -2.83
CA PHE A 163 -8.97 12.39 -3.57
C PHE A 163 -8.86 11.91 -5.04
N THR A 164 -7.65 11.66 -5.53
CA THR A 164 -7.42 11.02 -6.84
C THR A 164 -7.15 9.52 -6.73
N GLN A 165 -7.14 8.99 -5.50
CA GLN A 165 -7.02 7.56 -5.23
C GLN A 165 -8.38 6.86 -5.31
N ASN A 166 -8.36 5.53 -5.34
CA ASN A 166 -9.59 4.75 -5.30
C ASN A 166 -10.36 4.99 -3.98
N ALA A 167 -11.60 5.49 -4.09
CA ALA A 167 -12.41 5.88 -2.94
C ALA A 167 -12.76 4.68 -2.03
N TRP A 168 -13.01 3.50 -2.61
CA TRP A 168 -13.26 2.28 -1.83
C TRP A 168 -12.04 1.88 -1.00
N TYR A 169 -10.84 1.97 -1.57
CA TYR A 169 -9.58 1.68 -0.87
C TYR A 169 -9.34 2.68 0.27
N LEU A 170 -9.53 3.97 0.01
CA LEU A 170 -9.44 5.00 1.05
C LEU A 170 -10.44 4.74 2.19
N GLY A 171 -11.70 4.49 1.83
CA GLY A 171 -12.77 4.29 2.80
C GLY A 171 -12.63 3.00 3.59
N THR A 172 -12.26 1.89 2.95
CA THR A 172 -12.33 0.55 3.55
C THR A 172 -10.99 0.08 4.12
N LYS A 173 -9.86 0.56 3.59
CA LYS A 173 -8.52 0.07 3.96
C LYS A 173 -7.67 1.13 4.63
N VAL A 174 -7.73 2.39 4.21
CA VAL A 174 -6.89 3.46 4.77
C VAL A 174 -7.54 4.08 6.00
N ALA A 175 -8.82 4.45 5.90
CA ALA A 175 -9.50 5.17 6.97
C ALA A 175 -9.59 4.39 8.29
N PRO A 176 -9.91 3.07 8.32
CA PRO A 176 -9.89 2.32 9.57
C PRO A 176 -8.50 2.27 10.22
N ALA A 177 -7.45 2.09 9.42
CA ALA A 177 -6.07 2.08 9.91
C ALA A 177 -5.68 3.46 10.47
N ALA A 178 -6.06 4.55 9.80
CA ALA A 178 -5.85 5.91 10.30
C ALA A 178 -6.58 6.19 11.63
N ALA A 179 -7.70 5.51 11.89
CA ALA A 179 -8.45 5.64 13.14
C ALA A 179 -7.67 5.10 14.34
N ASN A 180 -6.75 4.16 14.12
CA ASN A 180 -5.90 3.64 15.17
C ASN A 180 -4.96 4.73 15.70
N PHE A 181 -4.43 5.61 14.85
CA PHE A 181 -3.39 6.54 15.25
C PHE A 181 -3.89 7.96 15.49
N THR A 182 -3.17 8.69 16.34
CA THR A 182 -3.17 10.15 16.36
C THR A 182 -2.28 10.70 15.25
N LEU A 183 -2.52 11.94 14.82
CA LEU A 183 -1.68 12.59 13.81
C LEU A 183 -0.22 12.69 14.24
N ARG A 184 0.03 12.95 15.54
CA ARG A 184 1.38 13.00 16.10
C ARG A 184 2.11 11.67 15.95
N GLU A 185 1.48 10.55 16.33
CA GLU A 185 2.09 9.21 16.22
C GLU A 185 2.48 8.88 14.78
N LEU A 186 1.63 9.22 13.81
CA LEU A 186 1.94 8.96 12.40
C LEU A 186 3.10 9.82 11.89
N ILE A 187 3.18 11.09 12.31
CA ILE A 187 4.29 11.98 11.95
C ILE A 187 5.59 11.51 12.60
N ASP A 188 5.56 11.15 13.88
CA ASP A 188 6.72 10.64 14.62
C ASP A 188 7.25 9.36 13.95
N LEU A 189 6.35 8.43 13.59
CA LEU A 189 6.71 7.23 12.84
C LEU A 189 7.35 7.58 11.48
N GLN A 190 6.78 8.52 10.71
CA GLN A 190 7.35 8.92 9.43
C GLN A 190 8.77 9.50 9.57
N LEU A 191 9.00 10.32 10.59
CA LEU A 191 10.30 10.92 10.87
C LEU A 191 11.32 9.88 11.34
N ASP A 192 10.89 8.89 12.14
CA ASP A 192 11.77 7.81 12.59
C ASP A 192 12.11 6.84 11.45
N LEU A 193 11.17 6.51 10.56
CA LEU A 193 11.44 5.70 9.38
C LEU A 193 12.44 6.35 8.41
N ALA A 194 12.42 7.69 8.30
CA ALA A 194 13.40 8.41 7.50
C ALA A 194 14.85 8.21 8.01
N LYS A 195 15.03 7.96 9.32
CA LYS A 195 16.36 7.72 9.93
C LYS A 195 16.91 6.33 9.64
N VAL A 196 16.07 5.40 9.16
CA VAL A 196 16.52 4.05 8.80
C VAL A 196 17.53 4.12 7.65
N TYR A 197 17.31 5.01 6.68
CA TYR A 197 18.23 5.22 5.57
C TYR A 197 19.59 5.73 6.05
N GLY A 198 20.65 4.96 5.80
CA GLY A 198 22.02 5.34 6.17
C GLY A 198 22.35 5.13 7.64
N SER A 199 21.46 4.48 8.40
CA SER A 199 21.78 3.98 9.73
C SER A 199 22.78 2.81 9.65
N GLY A 200 23.53 2.57 10.73
CA GLY A 200 24.50 1.46 10.79
C GLY A 200 23.83 0.08 10.80
N ASP A 201 22.70 -0.03 11.49
CA ASP A 201 21.84 -1.22 11.52
C ASP A 201 20.41 -0.80 11.17
N GLU A 202 20.03 -1.01 9.91
CA GLU A 202 18.74 -0.59 9.38
C GLU A 202 17.58 -1.35 10.03
N PHE A 203 17.75 -2.65 10.32
CA PHE A 203 16.69 -3.45 10.95
C PHE A 203 16.47 -3.05 12.40
N ALA A 204 17.55 -2.87 13.17
CA ALA A 204 17.45 -2.40 14.55
C ALA A 204 16.81 -1.01 14.62
N THR A 205 17.16 -0.11 13.68
CA THR A 205 16.58 1.25 13.62
C THR A 205 15.09 1.20 13.26
N PHE A 206 14.69 0.36 12.29
CA PHE A 206 13.29 0.17 11.94
C PHE A 206 12.47 -0.41 13.10
N ARG A 207 12.99 -1.46 13.76
CA ARG A 207 12.35 -2.07 14.93
C ARG A 207 12.19 -1.06 16.07
N ALA A 208 13.21 -0.26 16.35
CA ALA A 208 13.14 0.79 17.37
C ALA A 208 12.09 1.86 17.04
N ALA A 209 11.92 2.22 15.77
CA ALA A 209 10.86 3.14 15.32
C ALA A 209 9.46 2.55 15.60
N CYS A 210 9.24 1.28 15.24
CA CYS A 210 7.98 0.59 15.46
C CYS A 210 7.65 0.47 16.96
N VAL A 211 8.62 0.04 17.78
CA VAL A 211 8.43 -0.07 19.24
C VAL A 211 8.08 1.29 19.85
N ARG A 212 8.75 2.37 19.44
CA ARG A 212 8.51 3.71 20.00
C ARG A 212 7.08 4.20 19.77
N VAL A 213 6.54 3.99 18.57
CA VAL A 213 5.18 4.42 18.26
C VAL A 213 4.13 3.46 18.82
N LEU A 214 4.37 2.15 18.79
CA LEU A 214 3.38 1.13 19.16
C LEU A 214 3.35 0.82 20.66
N ALA A 215 4.50 0.77 21.35
CA ALA A 215 4.54 0.42 22.78
C ALA A 215 3.93 1.50 23.67
N ASN A 216 4.02 2.78 23.26
CA ASN A 216 3.41 3.90 23.99
C ASN A 216 1.87 3.84 24.00
N ARG A 217 1.25 2.97 23.20
CA ARG A 217 -0.19 2.80 23.08
C ARG A 217 -0.75 1.74 24.02
N SER A 218 0.05 0.72 24.35
CA SER A 218 -0.33 -0.35 25.30
C SER A 218 -0.60 0.14 26.75
N ARG A 219 -0.35 1.42 27.02
CA ARG A 219 -0.54 2.06 28.33
C ARG A 219 -1.72 3.03 28.39
N ARG A 220 -2.57 3.09 27.35
CA ARG A 220 -3.75 3.97 27.30
C ARG A 220 -5.05 3.19 27.36
#